data_AF-A0A0W0YDV6-F1
#
_entry.id   AF-A0A0W0YDV6-F1
#
_cell.length_a   1.000
_cell.length_b   1.000
_cell.length_c   1.000
_cell.angle_alpha   90.00
_cell.angle_beta   90.00
_cell.angle_gamma   90.00
#
_symmetry.space_group_name_H-M   'P 1'
#
loop_
_entity.id
_entity.type
_entity.pdbx_description
1 polymer ?
#
loop_
_entity_poly.entity_id
_entity_poly.type
_entity_poly.pdbx_seq_one_letter_code
_entity_poly.pdbx_strand_id
1 'polypeptide(L)' 'MTPAKELPIVIEKSQEDVEQIIALVHSSNLPEGTKPFVIGYSLGLLDPARTGRA' A
#
# COMPACT_ATOMS: atom_id res chain seq x y z
N MET A 1 16.97 -30.36 -2.82
CA MET A 1 16.00 -29.35 -3.31
C MET A 1 15.97 -28.24 -2.28
N THR A 2 16.69 -27.14 -2.52
CA THR A 2 16.61 -25.93 -1.70
C THR A 2 15.28 -25.23 -2.00
N PRO A 3 14.57 -24.69 -0.99
CA PRO A 3 13.31 -24.00 -1.22
C PRO A 3 13.61 -22.78 -2.08
N ALA A 4 12.80 -22.58 -3.12
CA ALA A 4 12.83 -21.39 -3.94
C ALA A 4 12.79 -20.19 -3.00
N LYS A 5 13.91 -19.47 -2.96
CA LYS A 5 14.05 -18.18 -2.31
C LYS A 5 13.09 -17.26 -3.04
N GLU A 6 11.87 -17.14 -2.51
CA GLU A 6 10.83 -16.22 -2.99
C GLU A 6 11.50 -14.86 -3.19
N LEU A 7 11.75 -14.53 -4.45
CA LEU A 7 12.17 -13.20 -4.83
C LEU A 7 11.04 -12.28 -4.37
N PRO A 8 11.32 -11.15 -3.70
CA PRO A 8 10.28 -10.21 -3.33
C PRO A 8 9.54 -9.85 -4.63
N ILE A 9 8.26 -10.19 -4.68
CA ILE A 9 7.43 -9.92 -5.85
C ILE A 9 7.31 -8.40 -5.94
N VAL A 10 8.16 -7.78 -6.76
CA VAL A 10 8.08 -6.35 -7.04
C VAL A 10 6.91 -6.17 -7.98
N ILE A 11 5.73 -5.94 -7.42
CA ILE A 11 4.57 -5.53 -8.21
C ILE A 11 4.76 -4.03 -8.48
N GLU A 12 5.37 -3.71 -9.62
CA GLU A 12 5.35 -2.34 -10.12
C GLU A 12 3.90 -1.94 -10.37
N LYS A 13 3.37 -1.05 -9.52
CA LYS A 13 2.07 -0.42 -9.77
C LYS A 13 2.25 0.64 -10.85
N SER A 14 1.44 0.56 -11.91
CA SER A 14 1.35 1.63 -12.91
C SER A 14 0.87 2.92 -12.24
N GLN A 15 1.29 4.08 -12.75
CA GLN A 15 0.87 5.38 -12.25
C GLN A 15 -0.66 5.53 -12.24
N GLU A 16 -1.35 4.90 -13.20
CA GLU A 16 -2.81 4.86 -13.25
C GLU A 16 -3.43 4.15 -12.02
N ASP A 17 -2.76 3.12 -11.49
CA ASP A 17 -3.24 2.34 -10.36
C ASP A 17 -3.10 3.19 -9.08
N VAL A 18 -2.01 3.95 -8.98
CA VAL A 18 -1.78 4.93 -7.92
C VAL A 18 -2.87 5.99 -7.92
N GLU A 19 -3.16 6.59 -9.07
CA GLU A 19 -4.19 7.63 -9.19
C GLU A 19 -5.59 7.11 -8.89
N GLN A 20 -5.91 5.87 -9.31
CA GLN A 20 -7.18 5.23 -8.97
C GLN A 20 -7.32 4.97 -7.47
N ILE A 21 -6.26 4.53 -6.79
CA ILE A 21 -6.26 4.36 -5.33
C ILE A 21 -6.48 5.70 -4.63
N ILE A 22 -5.78 6.75 -5.06
CA ILE A 22 -5.91 8.08 -4.48
C ILE A 22 -7.34 8.59 -4.68
N ALA A 23 -7.90 8.48 -5.88
CA ALA A 23 -9.27 8.90 -6.18
C ALA A 23 -10.30 8.12 -5.34
N LEU A 24 -10.13 6.80 -5.21
CA LEU A 24 -11.00 5.95 -4.39
C LEU A 24 -10.94 6.35 -2.90
N VAL A 25 -9.74 6.56 -2.37
CA VAL A 25 -9.54 6.98 -0.97
C VAL A 25 -10.09 8.39 -0.74
N HIS A 26 -9.93 9.30 -1.70
CA HIS A 26 -10.50 10.65 -1.63
C HIS A 26 -12.02 10.63 -1.64
N SER A 27 -12.63 9.79 -2.49
CA SER A 27 -14.08 9.58 -2.58
C SER A 27 -14.65 8.84 -1.36
N SER A 28 -13.81 8.14 -0.60
CA SER A 28 -14.25 7.43 0.59
C SER A 28 -14.55 8.41 1.72
N ASN A 29 -15.53 8.07 2.54
CA ASN A 29 -15.91 8.81 3.76
C ASN A 29 -14.90 8.60 4.91
N LEU A 30 -13.63 8.37 4.57
CA LEU A 30 -12.56 8.19 5.54
C LEU A 30 -12.16 9.55 6.14
N PRO A 31 -11.76 9.59 7.41
CA PRO A 31 -11.18 10.79 8.00
C PRO A 31 -9.97 11.25 7.18
N GLU A 32 -9.84 12.56 6.93
CA GLU A 32 -8.72 13.11 6.15
C GLU A 32 -7.35 12.71 6.71
N GLY A 33 -7.23 12.59 8.05
CA GLY A 33 -6.00 12.13 8.69
C GLY A 33 -5.66 10.65 8.41
N THR A 34 -6.63 9.82 8.02
CA THR A 34 -6.46 8.39 7.74
C THR A 34 -6.21 8.10 6.26
N LYS A 35 -6.69 8.95 5.35
CA LYS A 35 -6.49 8.83 3.89
C LYS A 35 -5.03 8.59 3.47
N PRO A 36 -4.02 9.36 3.95
CA PRO A 36 -2.63 9.13 3.57
C PRO A 36 -2.10 7.77 4.05
N PHE A 37 -2.60 7.25 5.17
CA PHE A 37 -2.23 5.92 5.65
C PHE A 37 -2.78 4.82 4.75
N VAL A 38 -4.04 4.94 4.31
CA VAL A 38 -4.64 3.95 3.40
C VAL A 38 -3.92 3.95 2.05
N ILE A 39 -3.59 5.13 1.51
CA ILE A 39 -2.81 5.26 0.27
C ILE A 39 -1.44 4.61 0.44
N GLY A 40 -0.70 4.93 1.51
CA GLY A 40 0.61 4.35 1.78
C GLY A 40 0.58 2.83 1.96
N TYR A 41 -0.48 2.29 2.58
CA TYR A 41 -0.68 0.85 2.75
C TYR A 41 -0.95 0.17 1.42
N SER A 42 -1.86 0.73 0.61
CA SER A 42 -2.21 0.20 -0.72
C SER A 42 -1.07 0.26 -1.74
N LEU A 43 -0.11 1.16 -1.53
CA LEU A 43 1.09 1.30 -2.36
C LEU A 43 2.28 0.49 -1.83
N GLY A 44 2.15 -0.21 -0.69
CA GLY A 44 3.27 -0.91 -0.06
C GLY A 44 4.38 0.02 0.46
N LEU A 45 4.10 1.33 0.56
CA LEU A 45 4.99 2.34 1.14
C LEU A 45 4.96 2.32 2.67
N LEU A 46 3.92 1.71 3.25
CA LEU A 46 3.85 1.41 4.68
C LEU A 46 4.32 -0.03 4.92
N ASP A 47 5.42 -0.15 5.64
CA ASP A 47 5.95 -1.44 6.03
C ASP A 47 5.03 -2.07 7.10
N PRO A 48 4.36 -3.21 6.84
CA PRO A 48 3.46 -3.83 7.80
C PRO A 48 4.19 -4.30 9.06
N ALA A 49 5.50 -4.56 8.98
CA ALA A 49 6.33 -4.89 10.15
C ALA A 49 6.58 -3.68 11.07
N ARG A 50 6.40 -2.45 10.56
CA ARG A 50 6.50 -1.20 11.34
C ARG A 50 5.16 -0.73 11.88
N THR A 51 4.05 -1.29 11.39
CA THR A 51 2.68 -1.04 11.87
C THR A 51 2.30 -2.04 12.97
N GLY A 52 3.25 -2.27 13.89
CA GLY A 52 3.08 -3.07 15.08
C GLY A 52 3.69 -2.34 16.26
N ARG A 53 2.82 -1.96 17.22
CA ARG A 53 3.09 -1.27 18.50
C ARG A 53 3.17 0.26 18.45
N ALA A 54 2.01 0.89 18.68
CA ALA A 54 1.84 1.80 19.81
C ALA A 54 0.43 1.59 20.37
#